data_AF-A0AAW0M9Q2-F1
#
_entry.id   AF-A0AAW0M9Q2-F1
#
_cell.length_a   1.000
_cell.length_b   1.000
_cell.length_c   1.000
_cell.angle_alpha   90.00
_cell.angle_beta   90.00
_cell.angle_gamma   90.00
#
_symmetry.space_group_name_H-M   'P 1'
#
loop_
_entity.id
_entity.type
_entity.pdbx_description
1 polymer ?
#
loop_
_entity_poly.entity_id
_entity_poly.type
_entity_poly.pdbx_seq_one_letter_code
_entity_poly.pdbx_strand_id
1 'polypeptide(L)'
;MSLLLLINAIVVGGEVLNIPEETWNLSPEGAGGTIIDSGTTLSYFVEPAYEIIKEAFVKKVKGYPLLENFPILSPCYNVSGVEKIDLPEFEIHFADGAVWNFPVENYFISLEPEGIACLAIMGTSRSSLSIIGTYQQQNFHI
;
A
#
# COMPACT_ATOMS: atom_id res chain seq x y z
N MET A 1 17.68 8.57 -3.40
CA MET A 1 18.27 8.31 -2.07
C MET A 1 17.36 7.31 -1.39
N SER A 2 17.88 6.25 -0.79
CA SER A 2 17.06 5.23 -0.14
C SER A 2 17.31 5.24 1.36
N LEU A 3 16.26 5.34 2.15
CA LEU A 3 16.31 5.34 3.62
C LEU A 3 15.69 4.05 4.14
N LEU A 4 16.42 3.31 4.97
CA LEU A 4 15.90 2.12 5.65
C LEU A 4 15.03 2.53 6.84
N LEU A 5 13.82 1.99 6.91
CA LEU A 5 12.86 2.16 7.99
C LEU A 5 12.35 0.80 8.46
N LEU A 6 11.94 0.74 9.73
CA LEU A 6 11.32 -0.44 10.32
C LEU A 6 9.83 -0.15 10.54
N ILE A 7 9.00 -0.91 9.84
CA ILE A 7 7.55 -0.90 10.05
C ILE A 7 7.24 -1.77 11.27
N ASN A 8 6.30 -1.33 12.08
CA ASN A 8 5.74 -2.10 13.18
C ASN A 8 4.34 -2.62 12.83
N ALA A 9 3.51 -1.79 12.18
CA ALA A 9 2.15 -2.18 11.81
C ALA A 9 1.66 -1.46 10.55
N ILE A 10 0.69 -2.10 9.90
CA ILE A 10 -0.12 -1.50 8.83
C ILE A 10 -1.56 -1.42 9.32
N VAL A 11 -2.23 -0.30 9.04
CA VAL A 11 -3.64 -0.08 9.39
C VAL A 11 -4.42 0.21 8.12
N VAL A 12 -5.56 -0.47 7.95
CA VAL A 12 -6.52 -0.18 6.87
C VAL A 12 -7.90 0.03 7.47
N GLY A 13 -8.51 1.19 7.21
CA GLY A 13 -9.81 1.58 7.74
C GLY A 13 -9.94 1.31 9.25
N GLY A 14 -8.97 1.81 10.03
CA GLY A 14 -8.91 1.68 11.49
C GLY A 14 -8.58 0.30 12.05
N GLU A 15 -8.31 -0.71 11.22
CA GLU A 15 -7.95 -2.07 11.67
C GLU A 15 -6.46 -2.32 11.48
N VAL A 16 -5.76 -2.61 12.58
CA VAL A 16 -4.38 -3.10 12.56
C VAL A 16 -4.36 -4.48 11.91
N LEU A 17 -3.62 -4.62 10.81
CA LEU A 17 -3.54 -5.86 10.05
C LEU A 17 -2.65 -6.88 10.77
N ASN A 18 -3.09 -8.14 10.77
CA ASN A 18 -2.34 -9.26 11.39
C ASN A 18 -1.22 -9.77 10.46
N ILE A 19 -0.22 -8.93 10.22
CA ILE A 19 0.97 -9.27 9.42
C ILE A 19 2.02 -9.87 10.36
N PRO A 20 2.64 -11.03 10.03
CA PRO A 20 3.65 -11.64 10.87
C PRO A 20 4.82 -10.69 11.13
N GLU A 21 5.26 -10.56 12.39
CA GLU A 21 6.30 -9.61 12.81
C GLU A 21 7.62 -9.82 12.05
N GLU A 22 7.95 -11.07 11.72
CA GLU A 22 9.14 -11.43 10.95
C GLU A 22 9.16 -10.82 9.53
N THR A 23 8.00 -10.40 9.01
CA THR A 23 7.88 -9.73 7.71
C THR A 23 8.63 -8.40 7.69
N TRP A 24 8.72 -7.73 8.84
CA TRP A 24 9.34 -6.41 8.98
C TRP A 24 10.84 -6.44 9.26
N ASN A 25 11.36 -7.60 9.66
CA ASN A 25 12.75 -7.73 10.09
C ASN A 25 13.70 -7.77 8.89
N LEU A 26 14.74 -6.94 8.93
CA LEU A 26 15.84 -7.02 7.96
C LEU A 26 16.75 -8.21 8.33
N SER A 27 16.80 -9.20 7.45
CA SER A 27 17.71 -10.34 7.57
C SER A 27 19.17 -9.95 7.25
N PRO A 28 20.15 -10.72 7.74
CA PRO A 28 21.57 -10.53 7.39
C PRO A 28 21.84 -10.59 5.88
N GLU A 29 21.01 -11.31 5.13
CA GLU A 29 21.10 -11.47 3.68
C GLU A 29 20.46 -10.30 2.91
N GLY A 30 19.89 -9.32 3.61
CA GLY A 30 19.26 -8.13 3.01
C GLY A 30 17.83 -8.34 2.52
N ALA A 31 17.18 -9.43 2.91
CA ALA A 31 15.74 -9.64 2.72
C ALA A 31 14.92 -9.08 3.90
N GLY A 32 13.67 -8.67 3.67
CA GLY A 32 12.83 -8.05 4.69
C GLY A 32 13.18 -6.58 4.95
N GLY A 33 12.62 -5.95 5.98
CA GLY A 33 12.77 -4.50 6.18
C GLY A 33 12.05 -3.67 5.11
N THR A 34 12.16 -2.35 5.21
CA THR A 34 11.50 -1.42 4.28
C THR A 34 12.42 -0.25 3.92
N ILE A 35 12.44 0.15 2.65
CA ILE A 35 13.09 1.38 2.21
C ILE A 35 12.08 2.39 1.69
N ILE A 36 12.33 3.68 1.87
CA ILE A 36 11.71 4.73 1.05
C ILE A 36 12.59 4.91 -0.18
N ASP A 37 12.02 4.80 -1.37
CA ASP A 37 12.76 4.97 -2.63
C ASP A 37 12.03 5.91 -3.58
N SER A 38 12.58 7.11 -3.78
CA SER A 38 12.06 8.09 -4.74
C SER A 38 12.26 7.67 -6.20
N GLY A 39 13.06 6.63 -6.47
CA GLY A 39 13.26 6.05 -7.80
C GLY A 39 12.18 5.05 -8.22
N THR A 40 11.30 4.66 -7.30
CA THR A 40 10.27 3.64 -7.53
C THR A 40 8.88 4.25 -7.45
N THR A 41 8.04 4.02 -8.47
CA THR A 41 6.70 4.64 -8.53
C THR A 41 5.71 4.06 -7.51
N LEU A 42 5.48 2.74 -7.55
CA LEU A 42 4.53 2.04 -6.69
C LEU A 42 5.21 1.60 -5.40
N SER A 43 4.44 1.41 -4.34
CA SER A 43 4.96 0.68 -3.18
C SER A 43 4.94 -0.82 -3.44
N TYR A 44 5.98 -1.51 -2.98
CA TYR A 44 6.10 -2.96 -3.06
C TYR A 44 6.24 -3.52 -1.65
N PHE A 45 5.32 -4.37 -1.23
CA PHE A 45 5.46 -5.11 0.03
C PHE A 45 5.77 -6.56 -0.27
N VAL A 46 6.59 -7.19 0.57
CA VAL A 46 6.85 -8.63 0.47
C VAL A 46 5.52 -9.40 0.57
N GLU A 47 5.39 -10.51 -0.16
CA GLU A 47 4.12 -11.22 -0.39
C GLU A 47 3.19 -11.37 0.84
N PRO A 48 3.65 -11.80 2.05
CA PRO A 48 2.75 -11.94 3.19
C PRO A 48 2.06 -10.63 3.57
N ALA A 49 2.80 -9.52 3.59
CA ALA A 49 2.24 -8.20 3.87
C ALA A 49 1.32 -7.74 2.74
N TYR A 50 1.75 -7.87 1.48
CA TYR A 50 0.96 -7.45 0.34
C TYR A 50 -0.41 -8.15 0.27
N GLU A 51 -0.45 -9.47 0.42
CA GLU A 51 -1.70 -10.23 0.35
C GLU A 51 -2.68 -9.80 1.45
N ILE A 52 -2.18 -9.60 2.68
CA ILE A 52 -3.00 -9.14 3.81
C ILE A 52 -3.51 -7.70 3.59
N ILE A 53 -2.67 -6.80 3.06
CA ILE A 53 -3.07 -5.43 2.70
C ILE A 53 -4.15 -5.46 1.61
N LYS A 54 -3.92 -6.23 0.55
CA LYS A 54 -4.83 -6.39 -0.59
C LYS A 54 -6.20 -6.89 -0.11
N GLU A 55 -6.21 -7.96 0.70
CA GLU A 55 -7.44 -8.52 1.28
C GLU A 55 -8.17 -7.52 2.18
N ALA A 56 -7.44 -6.73 2.97
CA ALA A 56 -8.03 -5.72 3.83
C ALA A 56 -8.80 -4.66 3.01
N PHE A 57 -8.21 -4.16 1.90
CA PHE A 57 -8.90 -3.26 0.99
C PHE A 57 -10.09 -3.93 0.31
N VAL A 58 -9.95 -5.15 -0.23
CA VAL A 58 -11.07 -5.91 -0.82
C VAL A 58 -12.23 -6.07 0.17
N LYS A 59 -11.92 -6.34 1.44
CA LYS A 59 -12.93 -6.51 2.50
C LYS A 59 -13.59 -5.19 2.90
N LYS A 60 -12.84 -4.08 2.95
CA LYS A 60 -13.32 -2.79 3.51
C LYS A 60 -13.89 -1.84 2.48
N VAL A 61 -13.46 -1.89 1.22
CA VAL A 61 -14.08 -1.11 0.15
C VAL A 61 -15.50 -1.62 -0.09
N LYS A 62 -16.48 -0.73 -0.03
CA LYS A 62 -17.91 -1.02 -0.23
C LYS A 62 -18.48 -0.07 -1.27
N GLY A 63 -19.55 -0.51 -1.94
CA GLY A 63 -20.28 0.33 -2.89
C GLY A 63 -19.67 0.40 -4.30
N TYR A 64 -18.49 -0.17 -4.53
CA TYR A 64 -17.84 -0.19 -5.84
C TYR A 64 -17.62 -1.62 -6.35
N PRO A 65 -18.03 -1.93 -7.59
CA PRO A 65 -17.71 -3.21 -8.21
C PRO A 65 -16.21 -3.44 -8.32
N LEU A 66 -15.73 -4.59 -7.82
CA LEU A 66 -14.35 -5.02 -8.00
C LEU A 66 -14.13 -5.49 -9.45
N LEU A 67 -13.00 -5.08 -10.05
CA LEU A 67 -12.56 -5.51 -11.37
C LEU A 67 -11.56 -6.65 -11.22
N GLU A 68 -12.03 -7.90 -11.32
CA GLU A 68 -11.21 -9.09 -11.04
C GLU A 68 -10.03 -9.31 -12.00
N ASN A 69 -10.13 -8.79 -13.23
CA ASN A 69 -9.16 -9.04 -14.31
C ASN A 69 -8.49 -7.76 -14.83
N PHE A 70 -8.35 -6.73 -13.97
CA PHE A 70 -7.61 -5.53 -14.36
C PHE A 70 -6.12 -5.86 -14.49
N PRO A 71 -5.44 -5.45 -15.58
CA PRO A 71 -4.04 -5.79 -15.77
C PRO A 71 -3.15 -5.10 -14.72
N ILE A 72 -2.17 -5.83 -14.21
CA ILE A 72 -1.04 -5.36 -13.37
C ILE A 72 -1.43 -4.97 -11.94
N LEU A 73 -2.43 -4.11 -11.74
CA LEU A 73 -2.82 -3.60 -10.43
C LEU A 73 -4.03 -4.35 -9.86
N SER A 74 -4.02 -4.58 -8.54
CA SER A 74 -5.11 -5.23 -7.83
C SER A 74 -5.10 -4.85 -6.34
N PRO A 75 -6.26 -4.59 -5.71
CA PRO A 75 -7.59 -4.50 -6.32
C PRO A 75 -7.77 -3.21 -7.15
N CYS A 76 -8.66 -3.29 -8.14
CA CYS A 76 -9.17 -2.14 -8.87
C CYS A 76 -10.69 -2.12 -8.80
N TYR A 77 -11.29 -0.94 -8.68
CA TYR A 77 -12.72 -0.76 -8.50
C TYR A 77 -13.30 0.16 -9.58
N ASN A 78 -14.50 -0.16 -10.07
CA ASN A 78 -15.26 0.75 -10.91
C ASN A 78 -15.94 1.81 -10.02
N VAL A 79 -15.49 3.05 -10.18
CA VAL A 79 -15.99 4.26 -9.50
C VAL A 79 -16.64 5.23 -10.49
N SER A 80 -16.97 4.79 -11.71
CA SER A 80 -17.63 5.62 -12.71
C SER A 80 -18.95 6.20 -12.20
N GLY A 81 -19.14 7.51 -12.42
CA GLY A 81 -20.33 8.23 -12.00
C GLY A 81 -20.44 8.52 -10.50
N VAL A 82 -19.39 8.23 -9.71
CA VAL A 82 -19.34 8.55 -8.28
C VAL A 82 -18.78 9.96 -8.08
N GLU A 83 -19.58 10.87 -7.53
CA GLU A 83 -19.14 12.26 -7.29
C GLU A 83 -18.07 12.38 -6.20
N LYS A 84 -18.17 11.54 -5.16
CA LYS A 84 -17.22 11.49 -4.04
C LYS A 84 -16.86 10.05 -3.74
N ILE A 85 -15.64 9.68 -4.09
CA ILE A 85 -15.08 8.36 -3.80
C ILE A 85 -14.74 8.28 -2.31
N ASP A 86 -15.23 7.24 -1.64
CA ASP A 86 -15.00 6.96 -0.23
C ASP A 86 -14.23 5.63 -0.11
N LEU A 87 -12.96 5.72 0.27
CA LEU A 87 -12.04 4.59 0.35
C LEU A 87 -11.45 4.49 1.76
N PRO A 88 -11.17 3.27 2.27
CA PRO A 88 -10.63 3.08 3.61
C PRO A 88 -9.30 3.80 3.79
N GLU A 89 -9.13 4.46 4.94
CA GLU A 89 -7.85 5.07 5.35
C GLU A 89 -6.71 4.05 5.34
N PHE A 90 -5.50 4.51 5.04
CA PHE A 90 -4.28 3.71 5.06
C PHE A 90 -3.24 4.37 5.94
N GLU A 91 -2.61 3.59 6.82
CA GLU A 91 -1.55 4.07 7.69
C GLU A 91 -0.40 3.07 7.79
N ILE A 92 0.81 3.60 7.91
CA ILE A 92 2.02 2.85 8.26
C ILE A 92 2.48 3.34 9.63
N HIS A 93 2.61 2.42 10.57
CA HIS A 93 3.16 2.69 11.90
C HIS A 93 4.60 2.18 11.93
N PHE A 94 5.53 3.06 12.28
CA PHE A 94 6.96 2.75 12.36
C PHE A 94 7.36 2.32 13.77
N ALA A 95 8.47 1.58 13.87
CA ALA A 95 8.97 1.03 15.12
C ALA A 95 9.41 2.09 16.15
N ASP A 96 9.69 3.33 15.70
CA ASP A 96 10.00 4.47 16.56
C ASP A 96 8.75 5.20 17.08
N GLY A 97 7.56 4.72 16.74
CA GLY A 97 6.27 5.30 17.13
C GLY A 97 5.75 6.37 16.16
N ALA A 98 6.47 6.68 15.07
CA ALA A 98 5.93 7.55 14.04
C ALA A 98 4.76 6.87 13.32
N VAL A 99 3.73 7.65 12.99
CA VAL A 99 2.57 7.20 12.20
C VAL A 99 2.52 8.05 10.94
N TRP A 100 2.44 7.39 9.80
CA TRP A 100 2.26 8.04 8.52
C TRP A 100 0.91 7.64 7.93
N ASN A 101 0.00 8.61 7.91
CA ASN A 101 -1.31 8.51 7.28
C ASN A 101 -1.28 9.15 5.89
N PHE A 102 -2.07 8.61 4.98
CA PHE A 102 -2.06 9.02 3.58
C PHE A 102 -3.45 9.51 3.15
N PRO A 103 -3.57 10.62 2.40
CA PRO A 103 -4.77 10.88 1.62
C PRO A 103 -4.90 9.85 0.48
N VAL A 104 -6.13 9.64 0.00
CA VAL A 104 -6.49 8.52 -0.90
C VAL A 104 -5.64 8.48 -2.17
N GLU A 105 -5.34 9.63 -2.74
CA GLU A 105 -4.51 9.80 -3.95
C GLU A 105 -3.08 9.25 -3.80
N ASN A 106 -2.60 9.05 -2.58
CA ASN A 106 -1.28 8.48 -2.32
C ASN A 106 -1.26 6.94 -2.31
N TYR A 107 -2.42 6.28 -2.34
CA TYR A 107 -2.51 4.82 -2.37
C TYR A 107 -3.58 4.26 -3.31
N PHE A 108 -4.37 5.11 -3.97
CA PHE A 108 -5.22 4.73 -5.11
C PHE A 108 -4.94 5.59 -6.34
N ILE A 109 -4.66 4.91 -7.45
CA ILE A 109 -4.49 5.49 -8.77
C ILE A 109 -5.87 5.63 -9.41
N SER A 110 -6.24 6.86 -9.78
CA SER A 110 -7.46 7.11 -10.55
C SER A 110 -7.15 7.11 -12.04
N LEU A 111 -7.85 6.28 -12.80
CA LEU A 111 -7.77 6.18 -14.26
C LEU A 111 -9.00 6.84 -14.87
N GLU A 112 -8.77 8.01 -15.46
CA GLU A 112 -9.77 8.81 -16.15
C GLU A 112 -9.53 8.77 -17.66
N PRO A 113 -10.59 8.70 -18.49
CA PRO A 113 -12.01 8.84 -18.16
C PRO A 113 -12.72 7.51 -17.80
N GLU A 114 -11.99 6.41 -17.61
CA GLU A 114 -12.56 5.09 -17.37
C GLU A 114 -13.31 4.98 -16.03
N GLY A 115 -13.05 5.88 -15.08
CA GLY A 115 -13.65 5.86 -13.75
C GLY A 115 -13.21 4.63 -12.96
N ILE A 116 -11.91 4.33 -12.96
CA ILE A 116 -11.33 3.17 -12.27
C ILE A 116 -10.36 3.65 -11.19
N ALA A 117 -10.50 3.12 -9.97
CA ALA A 117 -9.57 3.35 -8.87
C ALA A 117 -8.79 2.06 -8.55
N CYS A 118 -7.47 2.08 -8.66
CA CYS A 118 -6.60 0.92 -8.44
C CYS A 118 -5.64 1.12 -7.26
N LEU A 119 -5.46 0.11 -6.41
CA LEU A 119 -4.50 0.18 -5.31
C LEU A 119 -3.07 0.37 -5.85
N ALA A 120 -2.36 1.39 -5.36
CA ALA A 120 -0.99 1.76 -5.76
C ALA A 120 0.09 0.95 -5.00
N ILE A 121 -0.21 -0.32 -4.71
CA ILE A 121 0.62 -1.23 -3.93
C ILE A 121 0.70 -2.57 -4.66
N MET A 122 1.88 -3.16 -4.73
CA MET A 122 2.13 -4.46 -5.35
C MET A 122 2.90 -5.39 -4.41
N GLY A 123 2.86 -6.69 -4.73
CA GLY A 123 3.69 -7.71 -4.09
C GLY A 123 5.10 -7.76 -4.67
N THR A 124 6.07 -8.11 -3.83
CA THR A 124 7.43 -8.51 -4.24
C THR A 124 7.84 -9.80 -3.53
N SER A 125 8.92 -10.44 -4.02
CA SER A 125 9.44 -11.69 -3.45
C SER A 125 9.71 -11.55 -1.94
N ARG A 126 9.47 -12.63 -1.19
CA ARG A 126 9.81 -12.73 0.24
C ARG A 126 11.30 -12.50 0.52
N SER A 127 12.15 -12.74 -0.48
CA SER A 127 13.60 -12.51 -0.40
C SER A 127 14.03 -11.08 -0.75
N SER A 128 13.08 -10.17 -0.97
CA SER A 128 13.31 -8.77 -1.32
C SER A 128 13.05 -7.84 -0.13
N LEU A 129 13.46 -6.58 -0.24
CA LEU A 129 13.03 -5.49 0.64
C LEU A 129 11.59 -5.10 0.28
N SER A 130 10.84 -4.58 1.27
CA SER A 130 9.68 -3.75 0.95
C SER A 130 10.13 -2.34 0.55
N ILE A 131 9.36 -1.66 -0.30
CA ILE A 131 9.66 -0.35 -0.86
C ILE A 131 8.42 0.54 -0.70
N ILE A 132 8.60 1.72 -0.11
CA ILE A 132 7.63 2.81 -0.15
C ILE A 132 7.99 3.68 -1.35
N GLY A 133 7.14 3.62 -2.38
CA GLY A 133 7.31 4.33 -3.64
C GLY A 133 6.86 5.78 -3.60
N THR A 134 6.93 6.46 -4.75
CA THR A 134 6.64 7.89 -4.86
C THR A 134 5.17 8.22 -4.66
N TYR A 135 4.23 7.32 -4.97
CA TYR A 135 2.81 7.55 -4.69
C TYR A 135 2.56 7.90 -3.22
N GLN A 136 3.20 7.18 -2.29
CA GLN A 136 3.09 7.44 -0.85
C GLN A 136 3.94 8.63 -0.38
N GLN A 137 4.91 9.09 -1.18
CA GLN A 137 5.74 10.26 -0.86
C GLN A 137 5.14 11.59 -1.36
N GLN A 138 4.22 11.55 -2.33
CA GLN A 138 3.62 12.75 -2.93
C GLN A 138 2.92 13.60 -1.88
N ASN A 139 3.09 14.92 -1.97
CA ASN A 139 2.52 15.93 -1.05
C ASN A 139 3.08 15.89 0.39
N PHE A 140 4.16 15.14 0.63
CA PHE A 140 4.92 15.17 1.87
C PHE A 140 6.28 15.84 1.67
N HIS A 141 6.78 16.51 2.72
CA HIS A 141 8.17 16.89 2.79
C HIS A 141 8.93 15.73 3.44
N ILE A 142 9.74 15.04 2.62
CA ILE A 142 10.55 13.89 3.00
C ILE A 142 12.00 14.32 3.20
#